data_AF-A0A0J6Y772-F1
#
_entry.id   AF-A0A0J6Y772-F1
#
_cell.length_a   1.000
_cell.length_b   1.000
_cell.length_c   1.000
_cell.angle_alpha   90.00
_cell.angle_beta   90.00
_cell.angle_gamma   90.00
#
_symmetry.space_group_name_H-M   'P 1'
#
loop_
_entity.id
_entity.type
_entity.pdbx_description
1 polymer ?
#
loop_
_entity_poly.entity_id
_entity_poly.type
_entity_poly.pdbx_seq_one_letter_code
_entity_poly.pdbx_strand_id
1 'polypeptide(L)'
;MAILKHNIGNNAVFLEVGPRRALAGPLRQIFAEASSPTPYVSAMTRNKDCTVSFLAAIGALYWYESRLSKEWRNRKYPYHDLLGSRVIESSNTEPAQDPDALPRKLNVRKWFKKMAKGGLNLGGSFQTLDMMASSTSEQQGMGHIVNGRQEDEANYYIHPTILDTTLQILGAAAVNGYARKTRTWLPTSINKISLYSPWRQLLHM
;
A
#
# COMPACT_ATOMS: atom_id res chain seq x y z
N MET A 1 -5.47 21.32 -0.90
CA MET A 1 -5.77 20.31 0.16
C MET A 1 -4.89 20.62 1.37
N ALA A 2 -5.47 21.01 2.52
CA ALA A 2 -4.70 21.38 3.70
C ALA A 2 -4.15 20.13 4.41
N ILE A 3 -2.89 20.16 4.87
CA ILE A 3 -2.21 19.00 5.49
C ILE A 3 -2.96 18.44 6.69
N LEU A 4 -3.68 19.29 7.43
CA LEU A 4 -4.53 18.93 8.57
C LEU A 4 -5.72 18.04 8.21
N LYS A 5 -6.19 18.08 6.96
CA LYS A 5 -7.27 17.22 6.45
C LYS A 5 -6.75 15.92 5.84
N HIS A 6 -5.43 15.76 5.73
CA HIS A 6 -4.79 14.55 5.22
C HIS A 6 -4.59 13.54 6.35
N ASN A 7 -4.62 12.24 6.05
CA ASN A 7 -4.38 11.18 7.05
C ASN A 7 -3.04 11.32 7.79
N ILE A 8 -2.06 11.98 7.16
CA ILE A 8 -0.76 12.34 7.77
C ILE A 8 -0.94 13.39 8.87
N GLY A 9 -1.78 14.41 8.64
CA GLY A 9 -1.98 15.54 9.55
C GLY A 9 -2.76 15.21 10.82
N ASN A 10 -3.65 14.21 10.77
CA ASN A 10 -4.47 13.80 11.92
C ASN A 10 -3.66 13.30 13.14
N ASN A 11 -2.37 13.02 12.97
CA ASN A 11 -1.47 12.61 14.05
C ASN A 11 -0.06 13.21 13.92
N ALA A 12 0.06 14.33 13.21
CA ALA A 12 1.33 15.01 13.02
C ALA A 12 1.74 15.76 14.30
N VAL A 13 3.04 16.05 14.43
CA VAL A 13 3.55 17.03 15.40
C VAL A 13 4.23 18.12 14.60
N PHE A 14 3.82 19.37 14.80
CA PHE A 14 4.41 20.51 14.08
C PHE A 14 5.63 21.02 14.84
N LEU A 15 6.80 20.90 14.22
CA LEU A 15 8.06 21.43 14.74
C LEU A 15 8.43 22.72 14.02
N GLU A 16 8.55 23.83 14.75
CA GLU A 16 9.14 25.07 14.23
C GLU A 16 10.63 25.13 14.56
N VAL A 17 11.44 25.26 13.51
CA VAL A 17 12.89 25.45 13.61
C VAL A 17 13.20 26.92 13.34
N GLY A 18 13.55 27.65 14.39
CA GLY A 18 13.93 29.05 14.29
C GLY A 18 14.00 29.74 15.65
N PRO A 19 14.73 30.86 15.77
CA PRO A 19 14.95 31.57 17.03
C PRO A 19 13.68 32.28 17.55
N ARG A 20 12.61 32.32 16.75
CA ARG A 20 11.30 32.87 17.09
C ARG A 20 10.22 31.82 16.84
N ARG A 21 9.18 31.88 17.68
CA ARG A 21 7.92 31.12 17.55
C ARG A 21 6.93 31.88 16.68
N ALA A 22 7.36 32.29 15.49
CA ALA A 22 6.56 33.16 14.62
C ALA A 22 5.29 32.46 14.14
N LEU A 23 5.33 31.13 13.98
CA LEU A 23 4.20 30.33 13.54
C LEU A 23 3.25 29.93 14.67
N ALA A 24 3.62 30.13 15.94
CA ALA A 24 2.79 29.68 17.07
C ALA A 24 1.40 30.35 17.09
N GLY A 25 1.31 31.65 16.81
CA GLY A 25 0.04 32.37 16.75
C GLY A 25 -0.81 31.91 15.56
N PRO A 26 -0.30 32.01 14.32
CA PRO A 26 -0.99 31.54 13.13
C PRO A 26 -1.44 30.08 13.21
N LEU A 27 -0.59 29.17 13.67
CA LEU A 27 -0.94 27.75 13.79
C LEU A 27 -2.04 27.49 14.82
N ARG A 28 -2.03 28.20 15.96
CA ARG A 28 -3.12 28.09 16.96
C ARG A 28 -4.47 28.49 16.38
N GLN A 29 -4.51 29.55 15.57
CA GLN A 29 -5.73 29.99 14.90
C GLN A 29 -6.22 28.94 13.89
N ILE A 30 -5.32 28.40 13.08
CA ILE A 30 -5.63 27.36 12.10
C ILE A 30 -6.13 26.08 12.78
N PHE A 31 -5.50 25.67 13.88
CA PHE A 31 -5.89 24.47 14.63
C PHE A 31 -7.26 24.62 15.29
N ALA A 32 -7.58 25.83 15.79
CA ALA A 32 -8.90 26.14 16.31
C ALA A 32 -9.98 26.10 15.21
N GLU A 33 -9.70 26.68 14.03
CA GLU A 33 -10.62 26.66 12.89
C GLU A 33 -10.81 25.24 12.32
N ALA A 34 -9.76 24.42 12.32
CA ALA A 34 -9.81 23.04 11.86
C ALA A 34 -10.33 22.05 12.92
N SER A 35 -10.72 22.53 14.12
CA SER A 35 -11.10 21.69 15.27
C SER A 35 -10.11 20.57 15.56
N SER A 36 -8.81 20.84 15.37
CA SER A 36 -7.74 19.85 15.42
C SER A 36 -6.81 20.12 16.61
N PRO A 37 -6.65 19.19 17.57
CA PRO A 37 -5.81 19.39 18.76
C PRO A 37 -4.31 19.17 18.49
N THR A 38 -3.83 19.46 17.27
CA THR A 38 -2.50 19.01 16.84
C THR A 38 -1.38 19.66 17.65
N PRO A 39 -0.41 18.89 18.20
CA PRO A 39 0.69 19.44 18.99
C PRO A 39 1.64 20.31 18.16
N TYR A 40 2.09 21.40 18.75
CA TYR A 40 3.12 22.30 18.20
C TYR A 40 4.29 22.44 19.18
N VAL A 41 5.50 22.26 18.67
CA VAL A 41 6.77 22.32 19.40
C VAL A 41 7.69 23.30 18.70
N SER A 42 8.48 24.07 19.45
CA SER A 42 9.50 24.95 18.89
C SER A 42 10.87 24.54 19.39
N ALA A 43 11.83 24.44 18.47
CA ALA A 43 13.19 24.02 18.77
C ALA A 43 14.01 25.08 19.52
N MET A 44 13.63 26.36 19.42
CA MET A 44 14.36 27.47 20.06
C MET A 44 13.40 28.50 20.62
N THR A 45 13.77 29.12 21.73
CA THR A 45 12.98 30.16 22.37
C THR A 45 13.85 31.36 22.73
N ARG A 46 13.36 32.56 22.46
CA ARG A 46 14.07 33.80 22.78
C ARG A 46 14.35 33.87 24.28
N ASN A 47 15.54 34.35 24.63
CA ASN A 47 15.99 34.54 26.01
C ASN A 47 16.00 33.24 26.85
N LYS A 48 16.21 32.09 26.18
CA LYS A 48 16.47 30.81 26.81
C LYS A 48 17.72 30.20 26.19
N ASP A 49 18.42 29.40 26.98
CA ASP A 49 19.53 28.59 26.47
C ASP A 49 19.06 27.71 25.32
N CYS A 50 19.81 27.72 24.22
CA CYS A 50 19.43 27.03 23.00
C CYS A 50 19.53 25.50 23.16
N THR A 51 20.51 25.02 23.91
CA THR A 51 20.67 23.58 24.21
C THR A 51 19.49 23.08 25.03
N VAL A 52 19.10 23.82 26.06
CA VAL A 52 17.92 23.50 26.89
C VAL A 52 16.65 23.53 26.06
N SER A 53 16.45 24.56 25.23
CA SER A 53 15.27 24.69 24.38
C SER A 53 15.17 23.54 23.37
N PHE A 54 16.29 23.17 22.77
CA PHE A 54 16.38 22.09 21.80
C PHE A 54 16.15 20.72 22.44
N LEU A 55 16.79 20.43 23.57
CA LEU A 55 16.59 19.18 24.31
C LEU A 55 15.14 19.05 24.82
N ALA A 56 14.54 20.15 25.28
CA ALA A 56 13.12 20.17 25.64
C ALA A 56 12.21 19.89 24.44
N ALA A 57 12.54 20.41 23.26
CA ALA A 57 11.82 20.13 22.03
C ALA A 57 11.93 18.64 21.64
N ILE A 58 13.13 18.05 21.74
CA ILE A 58 13.33 16.60 21.52
C ILE A 58 12.50 15.79 22.51
N GLY A 59 12.52 16.13 23.79
CA GLY A 59 11.72 15.45 24.82
C GLY A 59 10.22 15.54 24.52
N ALA A 60 9.74 16.71 24.11
CA ALA A 60 8.35 16.89 23.68
C ALA A 60 8.01 16.06 22.43
N LEU A 61 8.90 16.01 21.43
CA LEU A 61 8.72 15.17 20.24
C LEU A 61 8.66 13.68 20.59
N TYR A 62 9.50 13.23 21.54
CA TYR A 62 9.48 11.86 22.04
C TYR A 62 8.20 11.54 22.82
N TRP A 63 7.67 12.50 23.58
CA TRP A 63 6.41 12.32 24.32
C TRP A 63 5.18 12.29 23.41
N TYR A 64 5.09 13.26 22.48
CA TYR A 64 3.96 13.38 21.55
C TYR A 64 3.97 12.38 20.42
N GLU A 65 5.12 11.71 20.22
CA GLU A 65 5.42 10.73 19.20
C GLU A 65 4.24 10.33 18.31
N SER A 66 4.29 10.78 17.05
CA SER A 66 3.27 10.47 16.05
C SER A 66 3.09 8.96 15.89
N ARG A 67 1.87 8.52 15.54
CA ARG A 67 1.61 7.11 15.18
C ARG A 67 2.59 6.61 14.12
N LEU A 68 2.95 7.47 13.16
CA LEU A 68 3.95 7.16 12.13
C LEU A 68 5.28 6.76 12.77
N SER A 69 5.82 7.56 13.69
CA SER A 69 7.08 7.27 14.39
C SER A 69 6.99 5.99 15.23
N LYS A 70 5.86 5.77 15.92
CA LYS A 70 5.60 4.53 16.71
C LYS A 70 5.60 3.29 15.83
N GLU A 71 4.87 3.32 14.73
CA GLU A 71 4.74 2.19 13.81
C GLU A 71 6.00 1.96 12.98
N TRP A 72 6.80 3.01 12.69
CA TRP A 72 8.13 2.86 12.07
C TRP A 72 9.16 2.23 13.01
N ARG A 73 9.15 2.58 14.30
CA ARG A 73 10.07 2.00 15.28
C ARG A 73 9.66 0.58 15.68
N ASN A 74 8.36 0.38 15.90
CA ASN A 74 7.78 -0.89 16.34
C ASN A 74 7.12 -1.62 15.17
N ARG A 75 7.82 -1.69 14.03
CA ARG A 75 7.33 -2.41 12.85
C ARG A 75 7.08 -3.87 13.22
N LYS A 76 5.81 -4.29 13.12
CA LYS A 76 5.45 -5.70 13.31
C LYS A 76 6.12 -6.61 12.27
N TYR A 77 6.36 -6.09 11.06
CA TYR A 77 6.96 -6.84 9.96
C TYR A 77 8.21 -6.12 9.43
N PRO A 78 9.32 -6.84 9.22
CA PRO A 78 10.55 -6.28 8.65
C PRO A 78 10.36 -5.86 7.19
N TYR A 79 11.36 -5.16 6.65
CA TYR A 79 11.40 -4.80 5.23
C TYR A 79 11.34 -6.07 4.36
N HIS A 80 10.54 -6.05 3.30
CA HIS A 80 10.40 -7.16 2.37
C HIS A 80 11.00 -6.76 1.01
N ASP A 81 11.90 -7.56 0.46
CA ASP A 81 12.65 -7.18 -0.75
C ASP A 81 11.76 -6.89 -1.97
N LEU A 82 10.63 -7.59 -2.09
CA LEU A 82 9.71 -7.41 -3.23
C LEU A 82 8.59 -6.37 -3.01
N LEU A 83 8.25 -6.10 -1.75
CA LEU A 83 7.08 -5.29 -1.40
C LEU A 83 7.46 -4.00 -0.67
N GLY A 84 8.75 -3.84 -0.36
CA GLY A 84 9.27 -2.79 0.49
C GLY A 84 8.72 -2.89 1.91
N SER A 85 8.54 -1.74 2.54
CA SER A 85 7.85 -1.63 3.82
C SER A 85 6.42 -1.18 3.63
N ARG A 86 5.48 -1.76 4.39
CA ARG A 86 4.07 -1.34 4.42
C ARG A 86 3.97 0.19 4.56
N VAL A 87 3.21 0.82 3.66
CA VAL A 87 2.90 2.24 3.72
C VAL A 87 1.83 2.47 4.79
N ILE A 88 2.13 3.31 5.77
CA ILE A 88 1.29 3.53 6.97
C ILE A 88 -0.09 4.15 6.63
N GLU A 89 -0.21 4.74 5.44
CA GLU A 89 -1.45 5.33 4.94
C GLU A 89 -2.42 4.32 4.31
N SER A 90 -2.08 3.02 4.28
CA SER A 90 -2.97 1.97 3.75
C SER A 90 -4.23 1.83 4.63
N SER A 91 -5.42 2.06 4.07
CA SER A 91 -6.68 1.68 4.71
C SER A 91 -6.80 0.15 4.78
N ASN A 92 -7.27 -0.38 5.91
CA ASN A 92 -7.51 -1.82 6.07
C ASN A 92 -8.83 -2.29 5.42
N THR A 93 -9.54 -1.38 4.75
CA THR A 93 -10.94 -1.59 4.37
C THR A 93 -11.13 -1.08 2.95
N GLU A 94 -10.91 -1.95 1.98
CA GLU A 94 -11.68 -1.89 0.75
C GLU A 94 -12.38 -3.24 0.58
N PRO A 95 -13.66 -3.24 0.14
CA PRO A 95 -14.37 -4.49 -0.07
C PRO A 95 -13.65 -5.28 -1.16
N ALA A 96 -13.33 -6.54 -0.86
CA ALA A 96 -13.00 -7.50 -1.92
C ALA A 96 -14.19 -7.54 -2.87
N GLN A 97 -13.97 -7.16 -4.14
CA GLN A 97 -15.03 -7.24 -5.14
C GLN A 97 -15.42 -8.70 -5.34
N ASP A 98 -16.73 -8.97 -5.37
CA ASP A 98 -17.28 -10.32 -5.52
C ASP A 98 -16.75 -10.97 -6.81
N PRO A 99 -16.16 -12.18 -6.75
CA PRO A 99 -15.62 -12.84 -7.91
C PRO A 99 -16.59 -13.23 -9.02
N ASP A 100 -17.89 -13.30 -8.73
CA ASP A 100 -18.91 -13.49 -9.77
C ASP A 100 -19.39 -12.18 -10.40
N ALA A 101 -18.85 -11.02 -9.98
CA ALA A 101 -19.26 -9.72 -10.52
C ALA A 101 -18.79 -9.50 -11.97
N LEU A 102 -17.72 -10.17 -12.42
CA LEU A 102 -17.19 -9.95 -13.77
C LEU A 102 -17.86 -10.90 -14.80
N PRO A 103 -18.51 -10.35 -15.84
CA PRO A 103 -19.38 -11.13 -16.73
C PRO A 103 -18.64 -12.10 -17.66
N ARG A 104 -17.36 -11.86 -17.95
CA ARG A 104 -16.60 -12.71 -18.90
C ARG A 104 -15.64 -13.62 -18.16
N LYS A 105 -15.98 -14.91 -18.08
CA LYS A 105 -15.07 -15.97 -17.61
C LYS A 105 -14.10 -16.37 -18.74
N LEU A 106 -12.81 -16.42 -18.45
CA LEU A 106 -11.75 -16.82 -19.36
C LEU A 106 -11.33 -18.26 -19.08
N ASN A 107 -10.99 -19.00 -20.14
CA ASN A 107 -10.39 -20.32 -19.99
C ASN A 107 -8.88 -20.17 -19.75
N VAL A 108 -8.45 -20.47 -18.53
CA VAL A 108 -7.07 -20.31 -18.07
C VAL A 108 -6.07 -21.12 -18.92
N ARG A 109 -6.40 -22.37 -19.28
CA ARG A 109 -5.52 -23.19 -20.12
C ARG A 109 -5.32 -22.60 -21.52
N LYS A 110 -6.38 -22.06 -22.13
CA LYS A 110 -6.29 -21.35 -23.42
C LYS A 110 -5.52 -20.03 -23.29
N TRP A 111 -5.63 -19.35 -22.15
CA TRP A 111 -4.89 -18.13 -21.85
C TRP A 111 -3.37 -18.38 -21.85
N PHE A 112 -2.89 -19.35 -21.06
CA PHE A 112 -1.48 -19.73 -21.04
C PHE A 112 -0.97 -20.21 -22.41
N LYS A 113 -1.75 -21.03 -23.13
CA LYS A 113 -1.40 -21.46 -24.49
C LYS A 113 -1.26 -20.27 -25.45
N LYS A 114 -2.05 -19.22 -25.27
CA LYS A 114 -1.96 -18.00 -26.09
C LYS A 114 -0.74 -17.16 -25.73
N MET A 115 -0.43 -17.00 -24.44
CA MET A 115 0.78 -16.32 -23.98
C MET A 115 2.05 -17.02 -24.49
N ALA A 116 2.09 -18.36 -24.40
CA ALA A 116 3.19 -19.16 -24.94
C ALA A 116 3.38 -18.96 -26.45
N LYS A 117 2.29 -18.88 -27.23
CA LYS A 117 2.34 -18.54 -28.66
C LYS A 117 2.82 -17.12 -28.94
N GLY A 118 2.70 -16.20 -27.98
CA GLY A 118 3.24 -14.85 -28.05
C GLY A 118 4.71 -14.75 -27.63
N GLY A 119 5.36 -15.87 -27.26
CA GLY A 119 6.74 -15.89 -26.78
C GLY A 119 6.90 -15.81 -25.27
N LEU A 120 5.80 -15.73 -24.51
CA LEU A 120 5.81 -15.77 -23.04
C LEU A 120 5.43 -17.18 -22.55
N ASN A 121 6.40 -18.10 -22.62
CA ASN A 121 6.21 -19.49 -22.20
C ASN A 121 6.49 -19.66 -20.71
N LEU A 122 5.44 -19.51 -19.90
CA LEU A 122 5.53 -19.63 -18.44
C LEU A 122 5.57 -21.11 -18.01
N GLY A 123 6.53 -21.47 -17.15
CA GLY A 123 6.63 -22.81 -16.56
C GLY A 123 5.49 -23.09 -15.57
N GLY A 124 5.34 -24.37 -15.15
CA GLY A 124 4.25 -24.80 -14.27
C GLY A 124 4.13 -24.00 -12.96
N SER A 125 5.27 -23.61 -12.38
CA SER A 125 5.33 -22.79 -11.17
C SER A 125 4.74 -21.39 -11.33
N PHE A 126 4.63 -20.88 -12.56
CA PHE A 126 4.04 -19.58 -12.90
C PHE A 126 2.62 -19.69 -13.47
N GLN A 127 2.07 -20.91 -13.56
CA GLN A 127 0.69 -21.18 -13.97
C GLN A 127 -0.19 -21.49 -12.76
N THR A 128 -0.27 -20.56 -11.81
CA THR A 128 -0.99 -20.72 -10.52
C THR A 128 -2.45 -20.29 -10.58
N LEU A 129 -2.92 -19.73 -11.70
CA LEU A 129 -4.33 -19.40 -11.92
C LEU A 129 -5.18 -20.67 -12.05
N ASP A 130 -6.31 -20.72 -11.36
CA ASP A 130 -7.37 -21.70 -11.59
C ASP A 130 -8.62 -21.08 -12.23
N MET A 131 -8.88 -19.81 -11.93
CA MET A 131 -9.98 -19.01 -12.48
C MET A 131 -9.48 -17.64 -12.93
N MET A 132 -10.02 -17.17 -14.04
CA MET A 132 -9.80 -15.81 -14.53
C MET A 132 -11.10 -15.25 -15.12
N ALA A 133 -11.42 -14.01 -14.80
CA ALA A 133 -12.55 -13.28 -15.35
C ALA A 133 -12.15 -11.83 -15.69
N SER A 134 -12.91 -11.18 -16.57
CA SER A 134 -12.66 -9.81 -17.00
C SER A 134 -13.97 -9.06 -17.21
N SER A 135 -13.94 -7.74 -17.04
CA SER A 135 -15.02 -6.87 -17.51
C SER A 135 -15.04 -6.78 -19.03
N THR A 136 -16.21 -6.50 -19.61
CA THR A 136 -16.38 -6.25 -21.05
C THR A 136 -16.36 -4.77 -21.41
N SER A 137 -16.63 -3.89 -20.43
CA SER A 137 -16.71 -2.44 -20.58
C SER A 137 -15.50 -1.72 -20.00
N GLU A 138 -14.94 -2.24 -18.90
CA GLU A 138 -13.85 -1.62 -18.16
C GLU A 138 -12.58 -2.47 -18.20
N GLN A 139 -11.41 -1.84 -17.99
CA GLN A 139 -10.12 -2.52 -17.92
C GLN A 139 -9.91 -3.15 -16.53
N GLN A 140 -10.82 -4.06 -16.19
CA GLN A 140 -10.81 -4.80 -14.93
C GLN A 140 -10.69 -6.28 -15.19
N GLY A 141 -9.84 -6.93 -14.41
CA GLY A 141 -9.61 -8.36 -14.44
C GLY A 141 -9.58 -8.89 -13.02
N MET A 142 -9.95 -10.14 -12.89
CA MET A 142 -9.90 -10.87 -11.64
C MET A 142 -9.40 -12.28 -11.92
N GLY A 143 -8.73 -12.87 -10.93
CA GLY A 143 -8.44 -14.28 -10.95
C GLY A 143 -8.35 -14.83 -9.54
N HIS A 144 -8.57 -16.14 -9.43
CA HIS A 144 -8.25 -16.89 -8.24
C HIS A 144 -6.89 -17.57 -8.44
N ILE A 145 -6.06 -17.46 -7.42
CA ILE A 145 -4.66 -17.88 -7.46
C ILE A 145 -4.47 -18.98 -6.44
N VAL A 146 -4.01 -20.14 -6.91
CA VAL A 146 -3.69 -21.27 -6.05
C VAL A 146 -2.33 -21.03 -5.39
N ASN A 147 -2.33 -21.01 -4.06
CA ASN A 147 -1.13 -20.97 -3.23
C ASN A 147 -0.68 -22.40 -2.86
N GLY A 148 0.62 -22.65 -2.64
CA GLY A 148 1.12 -23.96 -2.18
C GLY A 148 1.62 -24.90 -3.28
N ARG A 149 2.09 -24.38 -4.42
CA ARG A 149 2.58 -25.19 -5.55
C ARG A 149 4.10 -25.24 -5.69
N GLN A 150 4.81 -24.39 -4.97
CA GLN A 150 6.25 -24.16 -5.08
C GLN A 150 7.02 -24.81 -3.93
N GLU A 151 6.31 -25.24 -2.88
CA GLU A 151 6.84 -26.00 -1.74
C GLU A 151 7.83 -25.20 -0.85
N ASP A 152 7.96 -23.90 -1.11
CA ASP A 152 8.79 -22.94 -0.39
C ASP A 152 8.00 -21.73 0.10
N GLU A 153 6.66 -21.80 0.12
CA GLU A 153 5.77 -20.69 0.48
C GLU A 153 6.02 -20.16 1.89
N ALA A 154 6.50 -21.03 2.79
CA ALA A 154 6.85 -20.65 4.17
C ALA A 154 7.94 -19.58 4.25
N ASN A 155 8.75 -19.42 3.19
CA ASN A 155 9.83 -18.44 3.13
C ASN A 155 9.36 -17.05 2.69
N TYR A 156 8.10 -16.90 2.28
CA TYR A 156 7.60 -15.65 1.69
C TYR A 156 6.30 -15.20 2.34
N TYR A 157 6.19 -13.89 2.57
CA TYR A 157 4.91 -13.31 2.98
C TYR A 157 3.88 -13.37 1.84
N ILE A 158 4.32 -13.11 0.60
CA ILE A 158 3.61 -13.39 -0.64
C ILE A 158 4.63 -14.01 -1.58
N HIS A 159 4.35 -15.24 -2.02
CA HIS A 159 5.26 -15.94 -2.90
C HIS A 159 5.42 -15.19 -4.25
N PRO A 160 6.64 -15.07 -4.82
CA PRO A 160 6.88 -14.32 -6.07
C PRO A 160 5.99 -14.73 -7.24
N THR A 161 5.63 -16.00 -7.35
CA THR A 161 4.72 -16.49 -8.39
C THR A 161 3.28 -16.00 -8.20
N ILE A 162 2.83 -15.78 -6.95
CA ILE A 162 1.52 -15.19 -6.67
C ILE A 162 1.52 -13.74 -7.14
N LEU A 163 2.58 -12.99 -6.81
CA LEU A 163 2.76 -11.61 -7.25
C LEU A 163 2.79 -11.52 -8.78
N ASP A 164 3.60 -12.34 -9.46
CA ASP A 164 3.66 -12.39 -10.91
C ASP A 164 2.29 -12.70 -11.53
N THR A 165 1.55 -13.63 -10.92
CA THR A 165 0.22 -14.01 -11.39
C THR A 165 -0.79 -12.86 -11.32
N THR A 166 -0.69 -11.98 -10.32
CA THR A 166 -1.50 -10.76 -10.31
C THR A 166 -1.19 -9.86 -11.50
N LEU A 167 0.07 -9.79 -11.93
CA LEU A 167 0.47 -9.06 -13.13
C LEU A 167 -0.09 -9.74 -14.38
N GLN A 168 -0.09 -11.08 -14.45
CA GLN A 168 -0.68 -11.82 -15.57
C GLN A 168 -2.19 -11.49 -15.77
N ILE A 169 -2.94 -11.30 -14.67
CA ILE A 169 -4.36 -10.90 -14.73
C ILE A 169 -4.54 -9.53 -15.39
N LEU A 170 -3.61 -8.58 -15.19
CA LEU A 170 -3.66 -7.28 -15.87
C LEU A 170 -3.65 -7.42 -17.39
N GLY A 171 -3.02 -8.48 -17.91
CA GLY A 171 -3.03 -8.76 -19.35
C GLY A 171 -4.42 -9.06 -19.88
N ALA A 172 -5.25 -9.75 -19.09
CA ALA A 172 -6.65 -10.00 -19.45
C ALA A 172 -7.50 -8.73 -19.30
N ALA A 173 -7.27 -7.96 -18.23
CA ALA A 173 -7.93 -6.69 -17.98
C ALA A 173 -7.67 -5.67 -19.10
N ALA A 174 -6.43 -5.55 -19.56
CA ALA A 174 -6.01 -4.60 -20.60
C ALA A 174 -6.71 -4.82 -21.96
N VAL A 175 -7.22 -6.03 -22.21
CA VAL A 175 -7.93 -6.38 -23.44
C VAL A 175 -9.41 -6.69 -23.22
N ASN A 176 -9.99 -6.34 -22.07
CA ASN A 176 -11.37 -6.65 -21.67
C ASN A 176 -11.72 -8.14 -21.91
N GLY A 177 -10.77 -9.02 -21.60
CA GLY A 177 -10.88 -10.47 -21.77
C GLY A 177 -10.90 -10.98 -23.21
N TYR A 178 -10.69 -10.13 -24.22
CA TYR A 178 -10.58 -10.57 -25.62
C TYR A 178 -9.19 -11.19 -25.90
N ALA A 179 -9.03 -12.47 -25.57
CA ALA A 179 -7.77 -13.23 -25.73
C ALA A 179 -7.15 -13.18 -27.15
N ARG A 180 -7.95 -12.84 -28.18
CA ARG A 180 -7.45 -12.66 -29.56
C ARG A 180 -6.68 -11.36 -29.75
N LYS A 181 -7.02 -10.31 -28.99
CA LYS A 181 -6.38 -8.99 -29.03
C LYS A 181 -5.12 -8.93 -28.16
N THR A 182 -4.88 -9.95 -27.33
CA THR A 182 -3.72 -10.01 -26.45
C THR A 182 -2.43 -10.07 -27.27
N ARG A 183 -1.57 -9.07 -27.04
CA ARG A 183 -0.17 -9.04 -27.47
C ARG A 183 0.71 -9.32 -26.27
N THR A 184 1.94 -9.76 -26.53
CA THR A 184 2.97 -9.90 -25.50
C THR A 184 3.24 -8.51 -24.92
N TRP A 185 3.18 -8.42 -23.60
CA TRP A 185 3.31 -7.16 -22.87
C TRP A 185 4.10 -7.40 -21.59
N LEU A 186 4.75 -6.36 -21.10
CA LEU A 186 5.45 -6.35 -19.82
C LEU A 186 5.03 -5.08 -19.05
N PRO A 187 4.73 -5.17 -17.76
CA PRO A 187 4.55 -3.98 -16.93
C PRO A 187 5.86 -3.17 -16.91
N THR A 188 5.79 -1.89 -17.24
CA THR A 188 6.96 -0.98 -17.20
C THR A 188 7.02 -0.14 -15.94
N SER A 189 5.87 0.13 -15.32
CA SER A 189 5.77 0.89 -14.08
C SER A 189 4.47 0.54 -13.36
N ILE A 190 4.50 0.61 -12.02
CA ILE A 190 3.31 0.44 -11.19
C ILE A 190 3.27 1.62 -10.22
N ASN A 191 2.21 2.43 -10.31
CA ASN A 191 2.06 3.61 -9.45
C ASN A 191 1.66 3.21 -8.01
N LYS A 192 0.73 2.27 -7.89
CA LYS A 192 0.19 1.83 -6.59
C LYS A 192 -0.22 0.36 -6.65
N ILE A 193 0.10 -0.38 -5.60
CA ILE A 193 -0.43 -1.73 -5.32
C ILE A 193 -1.05 -1.70 -3.92
N SER A 194 -2.28 -2.19 -3.81
CA SER A 194 -2.94 -2.41 -2.53
C SER A 194 -3.02 -3.91 -2.26
N LEU A 195 -2.50 -4.36 -1.12
CA LEU A 195 -2.57 -5.76 -0.68
C LEU A 195 -3.46 -5.85 0.55
N TYR A 196 -4.52 -6.65 0.44
CA TYR A 196 -5.45 -6.89 1.54
C TYR A 196 -5.14 -8.24 2.16
N SER A 197 -4.90 -8.25 3.47
CA SER A 197 -4.56 -9.46 4.20
C SER A 197 -5.76 -9.94 5.03
N PRO A 198 -6.23 -11.19 4.88
CA PRO A 198 -7.42 -11.67 5.58
C PRO A 198 -7.21 -12.13 7.04
N TRP A 199 -6.06 -11.84 7.68
CA TRP A 199 -5.65 -12.41 8.99
C TRP A 199 -6.51 -12.06 10.22
N ARG A 200 -7.77 -11.61 10.08
CA ARG A 200 -8.72 -11.56 11.21
C ARG A 200 -9.61 -12.79 11.35
N GLN A 201 -9.71 -13.66 10.34
CA GLN A 201 -10.56 -14.87 10.45
C GLN A 201 -9.85 -16.08 11.10
N LEU A 202 -8.52 -16.09 11.19
CA LEU A 202 -7.75 -17.23 11.74
C LEU A 202 -7.20 -17.02 13.16
N LEU A 203 -7.49 -15.89 13.81
CA LEU A 203 -7.08 -15.62 15.21
C LEU A 203 -8.23 -15.83 16.22
N HIS A 204 -9.35 -16.41 15.78
CA HIS A 204 -10.49 -16.79 16.63
C HIS A 204 -10.76 -18.31 16.64
N MET A 205 -9.74 -19.13 16.36
CA MET A 205 -9.73 -20.56 16.67
C MET A 205 -8.51 -20.90 17.51
#